data_AF-A0AAU3BX49-F1
#
_entry.id   AF-A0AAU3BX49-F1
#
_cell.length_a   1.000
_cell.length_b   1.000
_cell.length_c   1.000
_cell.angle_alpha   90.00
_cell.angle_beta   90.00
_cell.angle_gamma   90.00
#
_symmetry.space_group_name_H-M   'P 1'
#
loop_
_entity.id
_entity.type
_entity.pdbx_description
1 polymer ?
#
loop_
_entity_poly.entity_id
_entity_poly.type
_entity_poly.pdbx_seq_one_letter_code
_entity_poly.pdbx_strand_id
1 'polypeptide(L)'
;MITGPDYWMIRVLDEDDEDDDPGSLWDPEMFETIDAQVPPSWTLVLQDGHMRLASALWQRPGFWNDYFDKVPQALADFRTAKHELLNSA
;
A
#
# COMPACT_ATOMS: atom_id res chain seq x y z
N MET A 1 -10.11 34.98 -3.10
CA MET A 1 -9.93 33.52 -3.15
C MET A 1 -9.66 33.07 -1.72
N ILE A 2 -10.55 32.28 -1.14
CA ILE A 2 -10.32 31.68 0.17
C ILE A 2 -9.74 30.30 -0.13
N THR A 3 -8.43 30.13 0.03
CA THR A 3 -7.86 28.80 0.21
C THR A 3 -8.24 28.38 1.62
N GLY A 4 -9.27 27.54 1.76
CA GLY A 4 -9.50 26.85 3.03
C GLY A 4 -8.26 26.01 3.38
N PRO A 5 -8.06 25.64 4.65
CA PRO A 5 -6.97 24.73 5.00
C PRO A 5 -7.12 23.46 4.15
N ASP A 6 -6.02 22.98 3.58
CA ASP A 6 -5.97 21.69 2.89
C ASP A 6 -6.30 20.61 3.92
N TYR A 7 -7.56 20.18 3.96
CA TYR A 7 -8.03 19.12 4.83
C TYR A 7 -7.83 17.79 4.10
N TRP A 8 -6.98 16.93 4.66
CA TRP A 8 -6.70 15.61 4.12
C TRP A 8 -7.05 14.55 5.17
N MET A 9 -7.55 13.40 4.70
CA MET A 9 -7.97 12.28 5.54
C MET A 9 -7.30 11.00 5.06
N ILE A 10 -7.04 10.08 5.98
CA ILE A 10 -6.57 8.74 5.68
C ILE A 10 -7.78 7.83 5.53
N ARG A 11 -7.90 7.16 4.38
CA ARG A 11 -8.90 6.12 4.15
C ARG A 11 -8.30 4.76 4.45
N VAL A 12 -8.88 4.03 5.39
CA VAL A 12 -8.53 2.63 5.68
C VAL A 12 -9.58 1.75 5.03
N LEU A 13 -9.13 0.90 4.11
CA LEU A 13 -9.95 -0.10 3.42
C LEU A 13 -9.90 -1.39 4.23
N ASP A 14 -11.05 -2.04 4.44
CA ASP A 14 -11.11 -3.37 5.04
C ASP A 14 -10.86 -4.44 3.96
N GLU A 15 -10.34 -5.60 4.34
CA GLU A 15 -10.02 -6.70 3.41
C GLU A 15 -11.26 -7.49 2.99
N ASP A 16 -12.36 -7.38 3.76
CA ASP A 16 -13.64 -8.06 3.53
C ASP A 16 -14.61 -7.13 2.75
N ASP A 17 -14.26 -6.81 1.49
CA ASP A 17 -15.09 -6.05 0.53
C ASP A 17 -16.33 -6.85 0.05
N GLU A 18 -17.07 -7.50 0.95
CA GLU A 18 -18.34 -8.16 0.59
C GLU A 18 -19.49 -7.16 0.37
N ASP A 19 -19.37 -5.91 0.86
CA ASP A 19 -20.48 -4.94 0.90
C ASP A 19 -20.11 -3.50 0.47
N ASP A 20 -19.43 -3.30 -0.67
CA ASP A 20 -19.29 -1.98 -1.33
C ASP A 20 -18.88 -0.83 -0.35
N ASP A 21 -18.14 -1.18 0.71
CA ASP A 21 -17.83 -0.26 1.81
C ASP A 21 -16.77 0.72 1.30
N PRO A 22 -17.05 2.04 1.27
CA PRO A 22 -16.05 3.01 0.88
C PRO A 22 -14.83 3.04 1.83
N GLY A 23 -14.88 2.35 2.96
CA GLY A 23 -13.85 2.36 4.00
C GLY A 23 -14.03 3.54 4.94
N SER A 24 -13.33 3.49 6.07
CA SER A 24 -13.41 4.51 7.11
C SER A 24 -12.41 5.65 6.88
N LEU A 25 -12.84 6.89 7.12
CA LEU A 25 -12.01 8.09 7.01
C LEU A 25 -11.53 8.53 8.39
N TRP A 26 -10.22 8.73 8.52
CA TRP A 26 -9.57 9.08 9.77
C TRP A 26 -8.77 10.38 9.63
N ASP A 27 -8.79 11.19 10.69
CA ASP A 27 -7.89 12.33 10.86
C ASP A 27 -6.43 11.83 10.92
N PRO A 28 -5.53 12.40 10.12
CA PRO A 28 -4.14 12.02 10.15
C PRO A 28 -3.39 12.27 11.45
N GLU A 29 -3.84 13.20 12.29
CA GLU A 29 -3.26 13.44 13.62
C GLU A 29 -3.42 12.22 14.55
N MET A 30 -4.28 11.26 14.17
CA MET A 30 -4.44 9.99 14.87
C MET A 30 -3.35 8.96 14.53
N PHE A 31 -2.44 9.26 13.60
CA PHE A 31 -1.37 8.36 13.16
C PHE A 31 0.00 8.95 13.47
N GLU A 32 0.98 8.08 13.70
CA GLU A 32 2.39 8.45 13.81
C GLU A 32 3.23 7.70 12.77
N THR A 33 4.28 8.37 12.29
CA THR A 33 5.28 7.73 11.43
C THR A 33 6.29 6.99 12.31
N ILE A 34 6.23 5.65 12.30
CA ILE A 34 7.16 4.81 13.07
C ILE A 34 8.50 4.58 12.35
N ASP A 35 8.53 4.71 11.02
CA ASP A 35 9.73 4.63 10.19
C ASP A 35 9.62 5.67 9.07
N ALA A 36 10.57 6.60 9.04
CA ALA A 36 10.62 7.67 8.05
C ALA A 36 11.46 7.31 6.82
N GLN A 37 12.10 6.14 6.81
CA GLN A 37 12.92 5.69 5.70
C GLN A 37 12.06 4.94 4.68
N VAL A 38 12.29 5.25 3.40
CA VAL A 38 11.78 4.40 2.32
C VAL A 38 12.64 3.13 2.28
N PRO A 39 12.04 1.94 2.38
CA PRO A 39 12.79 0.69 2.33
C PRO A 39 13.62 0.61 1.04
N PRO A 40 14.92 0.25 1.08
CA PRO A 40 15.75 0.15 -0.11
C PRO A 40 15.26 -0.85 -1.16
N SER A 41 14.43 -1.82 -0.74
CA SER A 41 13.80 -2.81 -1.61
C SER A 41 12.60 -2.26 -2.40
N TRP A 42 12.12 -1.05 -2.07
CA TRP A 42 11.00 -0.43 -2.76
C TRP A 42 11.45 0.23 -4.06
N THR A 43 10.68 -0.02 -5.11
CA THR A 43 10.89 0.55 -6.44
C THR A 43 9.77 1.51 -6.78
N LEU A 44 10.10 2.65 -7.39
CA LEU A 44 9.11 3.58 -7.92
C LEU A 44 8.78 3.21 -9.37
N VAL A 45 7.51 2.94 -9.66
CA VAL A 45 7.02 2.73 -11.03
C VAL A 45 6.05 3.85 -11.39
N LEU A 46 6.33 4.54 -12.50
CA LEU A 46 5.40 5.47 -13.13
C LEU A 46 4.85 4.82 -14.40
N GLN A 47 3.54 4.56 -14.43
CA GLN A 47 2.87 3.95 -15.57
C GLN A 47 1.47 4.54 -15.71
N ASP A 48 1.08 4.90 -16.93
CA ASP A 48 -0.25 5.43 -17.26
C ASP A 48 -0.68 6.66 -16.43
N GLY A 49 0.29 7.50 -16.02
CA GLY A 49 0.04 8.66 -15.16
C GLY A 49 -0.15 8.33 -13.69
N HIS A 50 -0.03 7.05 -13.31
CA HIS A 50 -0.09 6.58 -11.93
C HIS A 50 1.31 6.29 -11.39
N MET A 51 1.50 6.61 -10.11
CA MET A 51 2.73 6.34 -9.37
C MET A 51 2.48 5.20 -8.39
N ARG A 52 3.34 4.19 -8.40
CA ARG A 52 3.34 3.07 -7.44
C ARG A 52 4.71 2.99 -6.77
N LEU A 53 4.70 2.87 -5.44
CA LEU A 53 5.90 2.69 -4.63
C LEU A 53 5.68 1.48 -3.71
N ALA A 54 6.40 0.39 -4.00
CA ALA A 54 6.28 -0.89 -3.29
C ALA A 54 7.49 -1.78 -3.62
N SER A 55 7.60 -2.96 -3.01
CA SER A 55 8.53 -3.99 -3.48
C SER A 55 8.30 -4.30 -4.97
N ALA A 56 9.37 -4.48 -5.75
CA ALA A 56 9.28 -4.84 -7.17
C ALA A 56 8.45 -6.13 -7.40
N LEU A 57 8.48 -7.05 -6.42
CA LEU A 57 7.71 -8.31 -6.47
C LEU A 57 6.19 -8.08 -6.51
N TRP A 58 5.70 -7.01 -5.90
CA TRP A 58 4.26 -6.70 -5.84
C TRP A 58 3.77 -5.87 -7.03
N GLN A 59 4.68 -5.37 -7.85
CA GLN A 59 4.36 -4.41 -8.91
C GLN A 59 4.10 -5.05 -10.27
N ARG A 60 4.23 -6.37 -10.38
CA ARG A 60 3.85 -7.10 -11.60
C ARG A 60 2.33 -6.99 -11.83
N PRO A 61 1.87 -6.85 -13.09
CA PRO A 61 0.45 -6.86 -13.40
C PRO A 61 -0.25 -8.11 -12.83
N GLY A 62 -1.41 -7.91 -12.21
CA GLY A 62 -2.22 -9.00 -11.63
C GLY A 62 -1.72 -9.56 -10.29
N PHE A 63 -0.65 -9.03 -9.71
CA PHE A 63 -0.09 -9.54 -8.45
C PHE A 63 -1.14 -9.67 -7.33
N TRP A 64 -1.92 -8.61 -7.09
CA TRP A 64 -2.90 -8.61 -6.00
C TRP A 64 -4.01 -9.62 -6.22
N ASN A 65 -4.48 -9.79 -7.46
CA ASN A 65 -5.45 -10.84 -7.80
C ASN A 65 -4.89 -12.22 -7.48
N ASP A 66 -3.67 -12.52 -7.95
CA ASP A 66 -3.01 -13.79 -7.65
C ASP A 66 -2.81 -14.01 -6.14
N TYR A 67 -2.52 -12.95 -5.37
CA TYR A 67 -2.38 -13.01 -3.93
C TYR A 67 -3.71 -13.35 -3.23
N PHE A 68 -4.80 -12.66 -3.61
CA PHE A 68 -6.13 -12.92 -3.06
C PHE A 68 -6.66 -14.31 -3.47
N ASP A 69 -6.40 -14.74 -4.71
CA ASP A 69 -6.68 -16.07 -5.24
C ASP A 69 -5.79 -17.17 -4.64
N LYS A 70 -4.91 -16.83 -3.70
CA LYS A 70 -4.00 -17.75 -2.99
C LYS A 70 -3.06 -18.52 -3.91
N VAL A 71 -2.68 -17.92 -5.05
CA VAL A 71 -1.67 -18.49 -5.94
C VAL A 71 -0.35 -18.67 -5.18
N PRO A 72 0.23 -19.88 -5.14
CA PRO A 72 1.38 -20.17 -4.27
C PRO A 72 2.57 -19.22 -4.45
N GLN A 73 2.86 -18.81 -5.68
CA GLN A 73 3.96 -17.91 -5.98
C GLN A 73 3.70 -16.49 -5.42
N ALA A 74 2.49 -15.94 -5.58
CA ALA A 74 2.17 -14.61 -5.07
C ALA A 74 2.23 -14.56 -3.53
N LEU A 75 1.81 -15.64 -2.86
CA LEU A 75 1.96 -15.76 -1.41
C LEU A 75 3.44 -15.83 -0.97
N ALA A 76 4.28 -16.53 -1.73
CA ALA A 76 5.72 -16.59 -1.47
C ALA A 76 6.38 -15.22 -1.67
N ASP A 77 6.07 -14.54 -2.77
CA ASP A 77 6.56 -13.21 -3.09
C ASP A 77 6.16 -12.18 -2.02
N PHE A 78 4.91 -12.23 -1.54
CA PHE A 78 4.43 -11.41 -0.43
C PHE A 78 5.24 -11.64 0.85
N ARG A 79 5.45 -12.90 1.23
CA ARG A 79 6.19 -13.26 2.44
C ARG A 79 7.65 -12.81 2.36
N THR A 80 8.31 -13.02 1.21
CA THR A 80 9.69 -12.56 0.98
C THR A 80 9.80 -11.05 1.13
N ALA A 81 9.00 -10.29 0.39
CA ALA A 81 9.03 -8.83 0.45
C ALA A 81 8.68 -8.28 1.83
N LYS A 82 7.69 -8.89 2.53
CA LYS A 82 7.34 -8.53 3.91
C LYS A 82 8.51 -8.78 4.87
N HIS A 83 9.22 -9.90 4.71
CA HIS A 83 10.38 -10.20 5.54
C HIS A 83 11.52 -9.21 5.31
N GLU A 84 11.81 -8.85 4.05
CA GLU A 84 12.80 -7.83 3.73
C GLU A 84 12.43 -6.46 4.32
N LEU A 85 11.16 -6.05 4.19
CA LEU A 85 10.64 -4.80 4.74
C LEU A 85 10.82 -4.70 6.26
N LEU A 86 10.50 -5.77 6.99
CA LEU A 86 10.60 -5.77 8.45
C LEU A 86 12.03 -5.85 8.96
N ASN A 87 12.98 -6.21 8.08
CA ASN A 87 14.40 -6.36 8.41
C ASN A 87 15.29 -5.32 7.71
N SER A 88 14.71 -4.32 7.04
CA SER A 88 15.46 -3.26 6.36
C SER A 88 15.83 -2.07 7.25
N ALA A 89 15.59 -2.18 8.56
CA ALA A 89 15.92 -1.17 9.57
C ALA A 89 17.42 -1.17 9.96
#